data_AF-A0A351JYW6-F1
#
_entry.id   AF-A0A351JYW6-F1
#
_cell.length_a   1.000
_cell.length_b   1.000
_cell.length_c   1.000
_cell.angle_alpha   90.00
_cell.angle_beta   90.00
_cell.angle_gamma   90.00
#
_symmetry.space_group_name_H-M   'P 1'
#
loop_
_entity.id
_entity.type
_entity.pdbx_description
1 polymer ?
#
loop_
_entity_poly.entity_id
_entity_poly.type
_entity_poly.pdbx_seq_one_letter_code
_entity_poly.pdbx_strand_id
1 'polypeptide(L)'
;MIVEILMVLFLSVGALFFLIGTVALLRFPDVYTRLHAVTKCDTLGLGLILVGLMLHEGATLASVKMVFIIIFVFLTGPTAAHALSRAAYKHGIKLWDKSVVDRYKEASSSDGDI
;
A
#
# COMPACT_ATOMS: atom_id res chain seq x y z
N MET A 1 -21.84 -23.24 2.45
CA MET A 1 -21.83 -23.18 0.97
C MET A 1 -21.72 -21.77 0.40
N ILE A 2 -22.74 -20.90 0.47
CA ILE A 2 -22.65 -19.54 -0.14
C ILE A 2 -21.53 -18.70 0.48
N VAL A 3 -21.43 -18.67 1.82
CA VAL A 3 -20.39 -17.93 2.54
C VAL A 3 -18.99 -18.44 2.23
N GLU A 4 -18.82 -19.75 2.05
CA GLU A 4 -17.53 -20.36 1.69
C GLU A 4 -17.09 -19.94 0.28
N ILE A 5 -18.03 -19.89 -0.68
CA ILE A 5 -17.74 -19.42 -2.03
C ILE A 5 -17.32 -17.95 -2.00
N LEU A 6 -18.02 -17.11 -1.23
CA LEU A 6 -17.66 -15.70 -1.06
C LEU A 6 -16.30 -15.54 -0.39
N MET A 7 -16.02 -16.31 0.67
CA MET A 7 -14.73 -16.32 1.34
C MET A 7 -13.60 -16.66 0.36
N VAL A 8 -13.73 -17.78 -0.37
CA VAL A 8 -12.72 -18.22 -1.34
C VAL A 8 -12.52 -17.18 -2.44
N LEU A 9 -13.59 -16.55 -2.92
CA LEU A 9 -13.51 -15.48 -3.90
C LEU A 9 -12.72 -14.28 -3.36
N PHE A 10 -13.05 -13.78 -2.18
CA PHE A 10 -12.34 -12.65 -1.55
C PHE A 10 -10.88 -12.98 -1.27
N LEU A 11 -10.58 -14.20 -0.79
CA LEU A 11 -9.22 -14.66 -0.54
C LEU A 11 -8.41 -14.76 -1.84
N SER A 12 -9.02 -15.28 -2.90
CA SER A 12 -8.38 -15.42 -4.21
C SER A 12 -8.06 -14.07 -4.82
N VAL A 13 -9.02 -13.12 -4.80
CA VAL A 13 -8.79 -11.76 -5.30
C VAL A 13 -7.74 -11.05 -4.45
N GLY A 14 -7.81 -11.14 -3.13
CA GLY A 14 -6.80 -10.57 -2.24
C GLY A 14 -5.39 -11.12 -2.50
N ALA A 15 -5.26 -12.44 -2.71
CA ALA A 15 -4.00 -13.07 -3.08
C ALA A 15 -3.48 -12.59 -4.44
N LEU A 16 -4.36 -12.40 -5.43
CA LEU A 16 -3.98 -11.79 -6.71
C LEU A 16 -3.46 -10.37 -6.53
N PHE A 17 -4.06 -9.56 -5.66
CA PHE A 17 -3.55 -8.23 -5.34
C PHE A 17 -2.15 -8.26 -4.72
N PHE A 18 -1.87 -9.21 -3.82
CA PHE A 18 -0.51 -9.39 -3.28
C PHE A 18 0.51 -9.84 -4.33
N LEU A 19 0.09 -10.72 -5.25
CA LEU A 19 0.93 -11.15 -6.37
C LEU A 19 1.25 -9.96 -7.29
N ILE A 20 0.23 -9.16 -7.66
CA ILE A 20 0.40 -7.93 -8.45
C ILE A 20 1.29 -6.94 -7.71
N GLY A 21 1.12 -6.76 -6.40
CA GLY A 21 1.95 -5.89 -5.57
C GLY A 21 3.42 -6.31 -5.57
N THR A 22 3.69 -7.62 -5.51
CA THR A 22 5.04 -8.19 -5.58
C THR A 22 5.66 -7.95 -6.96
N VAL A 23 4.91 -8.22 -8.03
CA VAL A 23 5.37 -7.95 -9.41
C VAL A 23 5.60 -6.45 -9.62
N ALA A 24 4.73 -5.59 -9.11
CA ALA A 24 4.87 -4.15 -9.17
C ALA A 24 6.16 -3.68 -8.46
N LEU A 25 6.46 -4.23 -7.28
CA LEU A 25 7.69 -3.93 -6.55
C LEU A 25 8.95 -4.28 -7.36
N LEU A 26 8.92 -5.41 -8.07
CA LEU A 26 10.03 -5.88 -8.91
C LEU A 26 10.15 -5.14 -10.25
N ARG A 27 9.02 -4.73 -10.83
CA ARG A 27 8.97 -4.15 -12.19
C ARG A 27 9.11 -2.63 -12.21
N PHE A 28 8.70 -1.93 -11.15
CA PHE A 28 8.75 -0.47 -11.16
C PHE A 28 10.18 0.04 -10.99
N PRO A 29 10.60 1.03 -11.80
CA PRO A 29 12.00 1.45 -11.86
C PRO A 29 12.45 2.20 -10.61
N ASP A 30 11.55 2.97 -9.99
CA ASP A 30 11.89 3.95 -8.96
C ASP A 30 11.16 3.68 -7.63
N VAL A 31 11.81 4.02 -6.51
CA VAL A 31 11.34 3.81 -5.13
C VAL A 31 9.96 4.44 -4.91
N TYR A 32 9.72 5.65 -5.43
CA TYR A 32 8.42 6.32 -5.30
C TYR A 32 7.31 5.59 -6.04
N THR A 33 7.58 5.12 -7.26
CA THR A 33 6.63 4.35 -8.06
C THR A 33 6.36 2.96 -7.46
N ARG A 34 7.37 2.31 -6.89
CA ARG A 34 7.23 1.05 -6.14
C ARG A 34 6.36 1.25 -4.91
N LEU A 35 6.67 2.25 -4.09
CA LEU A 35 5.91 2.60 -2.88
C LEU A 35 4.43 2.84 -3.21
N HIS A 36 4.16 3.65 -4.21
CA HIS A 36 2.79 3.96 -4.62
C HIS A 36 2.00 2.72 -5.02
N ALA A 37 2.61 1.84 -5.82
CA ALA A 37 1.96 0.62 -6.26
C ALA A 37 1.75 -0.38 -5.12
N VAL A 38 2.77 -0.58 -4.28
CA VAL A 38 2.74 -1.51 -3.15
C VAL A 38 1.68 -1.09 -2.13
N THR A 39 1.64 0.18 -1.72
CA THR A 39 0.66 0.66 -0.74
C THR A 39 -0.79 0.46 -1.19
N LYS A 40 -1.07 0.66 -2.49
CA LYS A 40 -2.40 0.38 -3.06
C LYS A 40 -2.73 -1.11 -3.07
N CYS A 41 -1.77 -1.95 -3.45
CA CYS A 41 -1.98 -3.39 -3.51
C CYS A 41 -2.15 -4.00 -2.12
N ASP A 42 -1.39 -3.53 -1.14
CA ASP A 42 -1.41 -4.02 0.24
C ASP A 42 -2.71 -3.66 0.95
N THR A 43 -3.14 -2.40 0.85
CA THR A 43 -4.40 -1.94 1.48
C THR A 43 -5.63 -2.66 0.93
N LEU A 44 -5.71 -2.85 -0.39
CA LEU A 44 -6.82 -3.59 -1.02
C LEU A 44 -6.69 -5.11 -0.79
N GLY A 45 -5.49 -5.67 -0.93
CA GLY A 45 -5.24 -7.09 -0.77
C GLY A 45 -5.55 -7.59 0.63
N LEU A 46 -4.97 -6.94 1.66
CA LEU A 46 -5.25 -7.27 3.05
C LEU A 46 -6.72 -7.02 3.41
N GLY A 47 -7.28 -5.90 2.95
CA GLY A 47 -8.69 -5.56 3.19
C GLY A 47 -9.63 -6.65 2.68
N LEU A 48 -9.42 -7.13 1.45
CA LEU A 48 -10.23 -8.21 0.87
C LEU A 48 -10.09 -9.53 1.64
N ILE A 49 -8.86 -9.91 2.01
CA ILE A 49 -8.61 -11.13 2.79
C ILE A 49 -9.34 -11.07 4.13
N LEU A 50 -9.19 -9.97 4.86
CA LEU A 50 -9.82 -9.82 6.17
C LEU A 50 -11.35 -9.74 6.07
N VAL A 51 -11.90 -9.08 5.04
CA VAL A 51 -13.36 -9.09 4.81
C VAL A 51 -13.87 -10.48 4.49
N GLY A 52 -13.18 -11.24 3.64
CA GLY A 52 -13.54 -12.63 3.36
C GLY A 52 -13.53 -13.51 4.62
N LEU A 53 -12.55 -13.29 5.50
CA LEU A 53 -12.42 -14.02 6.75
C LEU A 53 -13.49 -13.63 7.78
N MET A 54 -13.83 -12.33 7.87
CA MET A 54 -14.93 -11.84 8.71
C MET A 54 -16.29 -12.38 8.26
N LEU A 55 -16.52 -12.53 6.95
CA LEU A 55 -17.75 -13.13 6.41
C LEU A 55 -17.88 -14.60 6.82
N HIS A 56 -16.75 -15.33 6.90
CA HIS A 56 -16.74 -16.73 7.31
C HIS A 56 -16.92 -16.90 8.82
N GLU A 57 -16.20 -16.11 9.63
CA GLU A 57 -16.27 -16.15 11.10
C GLU A 57 -17.58 -15.60 11.67
N GLY A 58 -18.23 -14.66 10.98
CA GLY A 58 -19.45 -14.02 11.47
C GLY A 58 -19.19 -13.02 12.61
N ALA A 59 -20.17 -12.76 13.46
CA ALA A 59 -20.11 -11.74 14.51
C ALA A 59 -19.39 -12.22 15.79
N THR A 60 -18.16 -12.70 15.67
CA THR A 60 -17.34 -13.18 16.78
C THR A 60 -16.33 -12.11 17.25
N LEU A 61 -15.72 -12.34 18.42
CA LEU A 61 -14.63 -11.51 18.93
C LEU A 61 -13.44 -11.48 17.94
N ALA A 62 -13.26 -12.52 17.14
CA ALA A 62 -12.24 -12.57 16.10
C ALA A 62 -12.49 -11.52 15.01
N SER A 63 -13.72 -11.40 14.52
CA SER A 63 -14.09 -10.40 13.52
C SER A 63 -13.89 -8.96 14.00
N VAL A 64 -14.18 -8.68 15.28
CA VAL A 64 -13.89 -7.37 15.87
C VAL A 64 -12.38 -7.07 15.81
N LYS A 65 -11.53 -8.04 16.17
CA LYS A 65 -10.07 -7.89 16.07
C LYS A 65 -9.62 -7.65 14.63
N MET A 66 -10.23 -8.33 13.65
CA MET A 66 -9.92 -8.11 12.22
C MET A 66 -10.24 -6.69 11.77
N VAL A 67 -11.35 -6.10 12.22
CA VAL A 67 -11.67 -4.68 11.95
C VAL A 67 -10.59 -3.75 12.51
N PHE A 68 -10.13 -4.00 13.74
CA PHE A 68 -9.02 -3.22 14.31
C PHE A 68 -7.73 -3.36 13.50
N ILE A 69 -7.43 -4.56 12.98
CA ILE A 69 -6.27 -4.77 12.09
C ILE A 69 -6.41 -3.95 10.81
N ILE A 70 -7.58 -3.95 10.17
CA ILE A 70 -7.83 -3.15 8.96
C ILE A 70 -7.57 -1.67 9.24
N ILE A 71 -8.14 -1.13 10.32
CA ILE A 71 -7.95 0.28 10.71
C ILE A 71 -6.46 0.55 10.95
N PHE A 72 -5.80 -0.29 11.73
CA PHE A 72 -4.39 -0.10 12.08
C PHE A 72 -3.47 -0.11 10.86
N VAL A 73 -3.67 -1.04 9.93
CA VAL A 73 -2.89 -1.11 8.69
C VAL A 73 -3.23 0.06 7.77
N PHE A 74 -4.50 0.48 7.72
CA PHE A 74 -4.91 1.64 6.92
C PHE A 74 -4.28 2.95 7.41
N LEU A 75 -4.06 3.11 8.72
CA LEU A 75 -3.32 4.24 9.27
C LEU A 75 -1.80 4.10 9.06
N THR A 76 -1.26 2.90 9.31
CA THR A 76 0.19 2.67 9.29
C THR A 76 0.75 2.70 7.87
N GLY A 77 0.00 2.22 6.88
CA GLY A 77 0.42 2.19 5.47
C GLY A 77 0.82 3.57 4.92
N PRO A 78 -0.06 4.58 4.95
CA PRO A 78 0.26 5.94 4.54
C PRO A 78 1.39 6.57 5.34
N THR A 79 1.44 6.38 6.66
CA THR A 79 2.52 6.90 7.51
C THR A 79 3.87 6.29 7.13
N ALA A 80 3.93 4.97 6.91
CA ALA A 80 5.14 4.28 6.49
C ALA A 80 5.59 4.72 5.09
N ALA A 81 4.65 4.84 4.14
CA ALA A 81 4.95 5.30 2.78
C ALA A 81 5.46 6.74 2.77
N HIS A 82 4.87 7.62 3.59
CA HIS A 82 5.32 9.01 3.73
C HIS A 82 6.71 9.09 4.36
N ALA A 83 6.95 8.36 5.45
CA ALA A 83 8.26 8.31 6.08
C ALA A 83 9.35 7.77 5.14
N LEU A 84 9.05 6.70 4.39
CA LEU A 84 10.01 6.10 3.47
C LEU A 84 10.31 6.99 2.26
N SER A 85 9.29 7.61 1.67
CA SER A 85 9.48 8.55 0.55
C SER A 85 10.29 9.78 0.96
N ARG A 86 10.02 10.35 2.15
CA ARG A 86 10.80 11.48 2.70
C ARG A 86 12.25 11.08 2.99
N ALA A 87 12.48 9.89 3.56
CA ALA A 87 13.82 9.37 3.82
C ALA A 87 14.61 9.11 2.51
N ALA A 88 13.96 8.50 1.51
CA ALA A 88 14.55 8.29 0.18
C ALA A 88 14.98 9.61 -0.46
N TYR A 89 14.11 10.63 -0.39
CA TYR A 89 14.41 11.95 -0.96
C TYR A 89 15.58 12.63 -0.21
N LYS A 90 15.57 12.58 1.13
CA LYS A 90 16.64 13.15 1.96
C LYS A 90 17.99 12.49 1.72
N HIS A 91 18.02 11.20 1.39
CA HIS A 91 19.24 10.48 1.03
C HIS A 91 19.67 10.68 -0.43
N GLY A 92 18.98 11.52 -1.21
CA GLY A 92 19.36 11.84 -2.59
C GLY A 92 19.09 10.70 -3.57
N ILE A 93 18.16 9.80 -3.26
CA ILE A 93 17.69 8.81 -4.23
C ILE A 93 17.01 9.56 -5.37
N LYS A 94 17.59 9.46 -6.58
CA LYS A 94 17.06 10.13 -7.77
C LYS A 94 15.70 9.55 -8.13
N LEU A 95 14.80 10.43 -8.58
CA LEU A 95 13.56 10.01 -9.23
C LEU A 95 13.87 9.25 -10.52
N TRP A 96 12.88 8.54 -11.05
CA TRP A 96 12.97 7.87 -12.35
C TRP A 96 13.45 8.84 -13.44
N ASP A 97 14.35 8.40 -14.32
CA ASP A 97 14.91 9.19 -15.43
C ASP A 97 13.86 9.79 -16.39
N LYS A 98 12.65 9.21 -16.45
CA LYS A 98 11.53 9.72 -17.26
C LYS A 98 10.64 10.73 -16.51
N SER A 99 11.00 11.10 -15.29
CA SER A 99 10.27 12.09 -14.50
C SER A 99 10.52 13.48 -15.07
N VAL A 100 9.45 14.21 -15.39
CA VAL A 100 9.54 15.51 -16.08
C VAL A 100 9.65 16.67 -15.09
N VAL A 101 9.07 16.55 -13.89
CA VAL A 101 8.92 17.65 -12.94
C VAL A 101 9.27 17.20 -11.53
N ASP A 102 10.12 17.98 -10.85
CA ASP A 102 10.43 17.86 -9.43
C ASP A 102 10.28 19.22 -8.75
N ARG A 103 9.03 19.55 -8.40
CA ARG A 103 8.70 20.82 -7.73
C ARG A 103 9.27 20.91 -6.32
N TYR A 104 9.56 19.78 -5.69
CA TYR A 104 10.12 19.76 -4.34
C TYR A 104 11.58 20.25 -4.38
N LYS A 105 12.33 19.82 -5.40
CA LYS A 105 13.67 20.37 -5.68
C LYS A 105 13.61 21.86 -6.00
N GLU A 106 12.73 22.27 -6.92
CA GLU A 106 12.55 23.68 -7.32
C GLU A 106 12.26 24.59 -6.11
N ALA A 107 11.33 24.19 -5.24
CA ALA A 107 10.98 24.93 -4.03
C ALA A 107 12.14 24.99 -3.01
N SER A 108 12.92 23.92 -2.89
CA SER A 108 14.10 23.90 -2.00
C SER A 108 15.27 24.75 -2.51
N SER A 109 15.40 24.93 -3.83
CA SER A 109 16.39 25.85 -4.42
C SER A 109 15.96 27.31 -4.31
N SER A 110 14.67 27.62 -4.47
CA SER A 110 14.18 29.01 -4.38
C SER A 110 14.24 29.60 -2.96
N ASP A 111 14.21 28.77 -1.92
CA ASP A 111 14.31 29.20 -0.51
C ASP A 111 15.76 29.55 -0.11
N GLY A 112 16.77 29.07 -0.86
CA GLY A 112 18.19 29.37 -0.63
C GLY A 112 18.73 30.60 -1.38
N ASP A 113 17.89 31.23 -2.21
CA ASP A 113 18.23 32.39 -3.06
C ASP A 113 17.66 33.73 -2.51
N ILE A 114 17.30 33.79 -1.21
CA ILE A 114 16.91 35.02 -0.47
C ILE A 114 17.97 35.39 0.55
#